data_AF-A0A531LMW7-F1
#
_entry.id   AF-A0A531LMW7-F1
#
_cell.length_a   1.000
_cell.length_b   1.000
_cell.length_c   1.000
_cell.angle_alpha   90.00
_cell.angle_beta   90.00
_cell.angle_gamma   90.00
#
_symmetry.space_group_name_H-M   'P 1'
#
loop_
_entity.id
_entity.type
_entity.pdbx_description
1 polymer ?
#
loop_
_entity_poly.entity_id
_entity_poly.type
_entity_poly.pdbx_seq_one_letter_code
_entity_poly.pdbx_strand_id
1 'polypeptide(L)'
;DKFKLKVMIVDGDATEHFWVIPFKRTASGFAGILANEPEIVQNVVYGQYIEFSRDDISDWGYIRDGHQVGSYTVCVMLKKMSEQDADDLRSNYGFDC
;
A
#
# COMPACT_ATOMS: atom_id res chain seq x y z
N ASP A 1 12.45 3.20 -11.28
CA ASP A 1 11.50 3.52 -10.18
C ASP A 1 10.64 2.32 -9.85
N LYS A 2 10.49 2.01 -8.56
CA LYS A 2 9.56 0.97 -8.09
C LYS A 2 8.28 1.65 -7.63
N PHE A 3 7.18 1.42 -8.35
CA PHE A 3 5.85 1.95 -8.03
C PHE A 3 5.08 0.98 -7.15
N LYS A 4 4.18 1.51 -6.32
CA LYS A 4 3.21 0.76 -5.51
C LYS A 4 1.85 1.42 -5.52
N LEU A 5 0.80 0.62 -5.45
CA LEU A 5 -0.58 1.06 -5.29
C LEU A 5 -1.14 0.48 -4.01
N LYS A 6 -2.00 1.22 -3.31
CA LYS A 6 -2.78 0.70 -2.19
C LYS A 6 -4.21 0.51 -2.66
N VAL A 7 -4.77 -0.67 -2.45
CA VAL A 7 -6.11 -1.03 -2.94
C VAL A 7 -7.01 -1.40 -1.79
N MET A 8 -8.28 -1.06 -1.89
CA MET A 8 -9.34 -1.46 -0.98
C MET A 8 -9.81 -2.87 -1.32
N ILE A 9 -9.92 -3.74 -0.32
CA ILE A 9 -10.51 -5.08 -0.42
C ILE A 9 -11.67 -5.14 0.57
N VAL A 10 -12.81 -5.63 0.09
CA VAL A 10 -14.04 -5.77 0.86
C VAL A 10 -14.36 -7.24 1.03
N ASP A 11 -14.71 -7.65 2.26
CA ASP A 11 -15.16 -8.99 2.61
C ASP A 11 -16.38 -8.89 3.55
N GLY A 12 -17.58 -8.94 2.96
CA GLY A 12 -18.82 -8.63 3.68
C GLY A 12 -18.82 -7.20 4.21
N ASP A 13 -18.92 -7.04 5.52
CA ASP A 13 -18.87 -5.75 6.22
C ASP A 13 -17.44 -5.30 6.55
N ALA A 14 -16.44 -6.16 6.31
CA ALA A 14 -15.05 -5.89 6.59
C ALA A 14 -14.38 -5.20 5.39
N THR A 15 -13.51 -4.22 5.65
CA THR A 15 -12.77 -3.51 4.61
C THR A 15 -11.34 -3.26 5.05
N GLU A 16 -10.39 -3.66 4.22
CA GLU A 16 -8.96 -3.44 4.45
C GLU A 16 -8.29 -2.82 3.23
N HIS A 17 -7.11 -2.24 3.46
CA HIS A 17 -6.33 -1.60 2.40
C HIS A 17 -4.93 -2.20 2.31
N PHE A 18 -4.59 -2.74 1.15
CA PHE A 18 -3.36 -3.48 0.93
C PHE A 18 -2.44 -2.78 -0.05
N TRP A 19 -1.13 -2.79 0.21
CA TRP A 19 -0.17 -2.46 -0.83
C TRP A 19 -0.10 -3.58 -1.86
N VAL A 20 -0.02 -3.21 -3.14
CA VAL A 20 0.14 -4.10 -4.29
C VAL A 20 1.48 -3.82 -4.95
N ILE A 21 2.41 -4.77 -4.85
CA ILE A 21 3.75 -4.71 -5.43
C ILE A 21 4.32 -6.11 -5.69
N PRO A 22 4.81 -6.40 -6.91
CA PRO A 22 4.71 -5.58 -8.12
C PRO A 22 3.27 -5.59 -8.68
N PHE A 23 2.97 -4.62 -9.55
CA PHE A 23 1.74 -4.59 -10.34
C PHE A 23 2.01 -4.19 -11.79
N LYS A 24 1.06 -4.48 -12.68
CA LYS A 24 1.03 -4.05 -14.08
C LYS A 24 -0.32 -3.44 -14.42
N ARG A 25 -0.35 -2.55 -15.41
CA ARG A 25 -1.59 -2.13 -16.07
C ARG A 25 -2.09 -3.25 -16.98
N THR A 26 -3.41 -3.41 -17.05
CA THR A 26 -4.11 -4.27 -18.00
C THR A 26 -4.91 -3.40 -18.97
N ALA A 27 -5.65 -4.01 -19.89
CA ALA A 27 -6.52 -3.26 -20.82
C ALA A 27 -7.65 -2.49 -20.09
N SER A 28 -8.13 -3.01 -18.95
CA SER A 28 -9.28 -2.51 -18.21
C SER A 28 -8.95 -2.00 -16.80
N GLY A 29 -7.71 -2.15 -16.34
CA GLY A 29 -7.34 -1.80 -14.97
C GLY A 29 -5.90 -2.19 -14.63
N PHE A 30 -5.75 -2.94 -13.54
CA PHE A 30 -4.46 -3.32 -13.00
C PHE A 30 -4.50 -4.76 -12.49
N ALA A 31 -3.32 -5.35 -12.34
CA ALA A 31 -3.16 -6.64 -11.68
C ALA A 31 -1.80 -6.71 -10.99
N GLY A 32 -1.73 -7.36 -9.83
CA GLY A 32 -0.49 -7.40 -9.04
C GLY A 32 -0.59 -8.27 -7.79
N ILE A 33 0.46 -8.21 -6.98
CA ILE A 33 0.63 -9.06 -5.79
C ILE A 33 0.35 -8.28 -4.52
N LEU A 34 -0.51 -8.80 -3.64
CA LEU A 34 -0.73 -8.27 -2.29
C LEU A 34 0.52 -8.40 -1.43
N ALA A 35 0.93 -7.30 -0.80
CA ALA A 35 2.21 -7.17 -0.09
C ALA A 35 2.08 -7.01 1.43
N ASN A 36 0.89 -7.23 1.98
CA ASN A 36 0.62 -7.22 3.42
C ASN A 36 -0.28 -8.40 3.79
N GLU A 37 -0.15 -8.90 5.02
CA GLU A 37 -1.04 -9.92 5.58
C GLU A 37 -2.41 -9.31 5.89
N PRO A 38 -3.52 -10.01 5.56
CA PRO A 38 -4.85 -9.63 6.02
C PRO A 38 -4.98 -9.73 7.54
N GLU A 39 -5.69 -8.78 8.16
CA GLU A 39 -5.99 -8.85 9.60
C GLU A 39 -7.42 -9.32 9.89
N ILE A 40 -8.39 -8.87 9.10
CA ILE A 40 -9.83 -9.11 9.30
C ILE A 40 -10.54 -9.67 8.06
N VAL A 41 -10.07 -9.36 6.85
CA VAL A 41 -10.63 -9.96 5.62
C VAL A 41 -10.09 -11.38 5.44
N GLN A 42 -10.93 -12.30 4.98
CA GLN A 42 -10.62 -13.72 4.82
C GLN A 42 -10.68 -14.19 3.37
N ASN A 43 -11.11 -13.32 2.46
CA ASN A 43 -11.24 -13.61 1.02
C ASN A 43 -9.93 -13.44 0.22
N VAL A 44 -8.86 -12.99 0.86
CA VAL A 44 -7.53 -12.86 0.26
C VAL A 44 -6.43 -13.32 1.21
N VAL A 45 -5.22 -13.56 0.70
CA VAL A 45 -4.02 -13.90 1.48
C VAL A 45 -2.80 -13.11 1.01
N TYR A 46 -1.78 -12.99 1.86
CA TYR A 46 -0.49 -12.41 1.47
C TYR A 46 0.12 -13.13 0.26
N GLY A 47 0.70 -12.37 -0.66
CA GLY A 47 1.31 -12.89 -1.88
C GLY A 47 0.30 -13.27 -2.97
N GLN A 48 -1.01 -13.13 -2.72
CA GLN A 48 -2.02 -13.42 -3.73
C GLN A 48 -1.95 -12.44 -4.90
N TYR A 49 -2.09 -12.99 -6.11
CA TYR A 49 -2.25 -12.21 -7.32
C TYR A 49 -3.71 -11.83 -7.53
N ILE A 50 -3.99 -10.53 -7.67
CA ILE A 50 -5.34 -9.98 -7.82
C ILE A 50 -5.44 -9.08 -9.04
N GLU A 51 -6.65 -8.94 -9.57
CA GLU A 51 -7.03 -7.90 -10.53
C GLU A 51 -7.87 -6.84 -9.81
N PHE A 52 -7.69 -5.58 -10.18
CA PHE A 52 -8.40 -4.46 -9.56
C PHE A 52 -8.53 -3.29 -10.53
N SER A 53 -9.52 -2.44 -10.26
CA SER A 53 -9.83 -1.26 -11.03
C SER A 53 -9.16 -0.02 -10.44
N ARG A 54 -9.32 1.13 -11.11
CA ARG A 54 -8.85 2.40 -10.57
C ARG A 54 -9.66 2.83 -9.34
N ASP A 55 -10.93 2.46 -9.27
CA ASP A 55 -11.84 2.88 -8.20
C ASP A 55 -11.50 2.19 -6.86
N ASP A 56 -10.77 1.07 -6.92
CA ASP A 56 -10.27 0.37 -5.74
C ASP A 56 -9.01 1.03 -5.16
N ILE A 57 -8.35 1.95 -5.87
CA ILE A 57 -7.07 2.54 -5.45
C ILE A 57 -7.31 3.65 -4.44
N SER A 58 -6.75 3.50 -3.23
CA SER A 58 -6.86 4.48 -2.14
C SER A 58 -5.59 5.26 -1.84
N ASP A 59 -4.42 4.77 -2.28
CA ASP A 59 -3.13 5.45 -2.11
C ASP A 59 -2.13 4.96 -3.17
N TRP A 60 -1.02 5.67 -3.31
CA TRP A 60 0.04 5.34 -4.26
C TRP A 60 1.40 5.77 -3.71
N GLY A 61 2.47 5.15 -4.19
CA GLY A 61 3.82 5.60 -3.86
C GLY A 61 4.85 5.12 -4.87
N TYR A 62 6.03 5.73 -4.83
CA TYR A 62 7.17 5.28 -5.60
C TYR A 62 8.48 5.67 -4.92
N ILE A 63 9.57 5.00 -5.30
CA ILE A 63 10.92 5.34 -4.83
C ILE A 63 11.59 6.27 -5.83
N ARG A 64 12.10 7.40 -5.35
CA ARG A 64 12.95 8.36 -6.08
C ARG A 64 14.18 8.67 -5.25
N ASP A 65 15.38 8.45 -5.81
CA ASP A 65 16.67 8.73 -5.15
C ASP A 65 16.82 8.07 -3.76
N GLY A 66 16.24 6.88 -3.58
CA GLY A 66 16.25 6.16 -2.31
C GLY A 66 15.15 6.56 -1.32
N HIS A 67 14.38 7.61 -1.62
CA HIS A 67 13.27 8.07 -0.79
C HIS A 67 11.91 7.67 -1.34
N GLN A 68 10.96 7.43 -0.43
CA GLN A 68 9.58 7.11 -0.72
C GLN A 68 8.74 8.38 -0.86
N VAL A 69 8.29 8.61 -2.09
CA VAL A 69 7.35 9.67 -2.46
C VAL A 69 5.94 9.09 -2.50
N GLY A 70 4.96 9.89 -2.04
CA GLY A 70 3.57 9.46 -1.89
C GLY A 70 3.35 8.75 -0.55
N SER A 71 2.63 7.63 -0.57
CA SER A 71 2.24 6.88 0.64
C SER A 71 1.57 7.78 1.67
N TYR A 72 0.62 8.60 1.23
CA TYR A 72 0.04 9.65 2.07
C TYR A 72 -0.62 9.07 3.33
N THR A 73 -1.21 7.88 3.23
CA THR A 73 -1.77 7.17 4.39
C THR A 73 -0.70 6.86 5.43
N VAL A 74 0.53 6.55 5.03
CA VAL A 74 1.68 6.36 5.93
C VAL A 74 2.08 7.69 6.56
N CYS A 75 2.13 8.78 5.80
CA CYS A 75 2.46 10.10 6.34
C CYS A 75 1.48 10.57 7.42
N VAL A 76 0.18 10.28 7.25
CA VAL A 76 -0.83 10.56 8.29
C VAL A 76 -0.63 9.67 9.52
N MET A 77 -0.24 8.40 9.33
CA MET A 77 0.06 7.48 10.42
C MET A 77 1.28 7.95 11.23
N LEU A 78 2.38 8.34 10.58
CA LEU A 78 3.60 8.84 11.24
C LEU A 78 3.31 10.03 12.16
N LYS A 79 2.39 10.93 11.77
CA LYS A 79 1.97 12.08 12.60
C LYS A 79 1.24 11.70 13.89
N LYS A 80 0.74 10.46 14.00
CA LYS A 80 0.02 9.95 15.17
C LYS A 80 0.88 9.03 16.04
N MET A 81 2.07 8.68 15.57
CA MET A 81 3.01 7.82 16.29
C MET A 81 3.83 8.61 17.30
N SER A 82 4.55 7.90 18.18
CA SER A 82 5.59 8.53 18.98
C SER A 82 6.72 9.04 18.06
N GLU A 83 7.45 10.07 18.50
CA GLU A 83 8.57 10.63 17.73
C GLU A 83 9.61 9.54 17.39
N GLN A 84 9.93 8.70 18.37
CA GLN A 84 10.87 7.58 18.19
C GLN A 84 10.42 6.60 17.11
N ASP A 85 9.16 6.12 17.16
CA ASP A 85 8.66 5.16 16.18
C ASP A 85 8.57 5.77 14.78
N ALA A 86 8.18 7.04 14.70
CA ALA A 86 8.10 7.76 13.43
C ALA A 86 9.48 7.93 12.79
N ASP A 87 10.49 8.28 13.59
CA ASP A 87 11.87 8.48 13.12
C ASP A 87 12.54 7.16 12.73
N ASP A 88 12.25 6.08 13.46
CA ASP A 88 12.70 4.73 13.09
C ASP A 88 12.10 4.30 11.75
N LEU A 89 10.81 4.58 11.51
CA LEU A 89 10.17 4.29 10.23
C LEU A 89 10.72 5.15 9.08
N ARG A 90 10.93 6.45 9.32
CA ARG A 90 11.54 7.34 8.32
C ARG A 90 12.94 6.89 7.94
N SER A 91 13.77 6.59 8.92
CA SER A 91 15.17 6.22 8.71
C SER A 91 15.30 4.87 7.99
N ASN A 92 14.47 3.89 8.35
CA ASN A 92 14.55 2.54 7.77
C ASN A 92 13.90 2.41 6.39
N TYR A 93 12.84 3.20 6.12
CA TYR A 93 12.04 3.04 4.90
C TYR A 93 12.05 4.27 3.99
N GLY A 94 12.71 5.37 4.39
CA GLY A 94 12.96 6.54 3.57
C GLY A 94 11.73 7.39 3.25
N PHE A 95 10.73 7.47 4.13
CA PHE A 95 9.55 8.30 3.88
C PHE A 95 9.89 9.80 3.96
N ASP A 96 9.53 10.58 2.94
CA ASP A 96 9.80 12.04 2.83
C ASP A 96 8.80 12.93 3.62
N CYS A 97 8.08 12.34 4.57
CA CYS A 97 7.15 12.98 5.48
C CYS A 97 7.50 12.54 6.92
#